data_AF-A0A969VXV3-F1
#
_entry.id   AF-A0A969VXV3-F1
#
_cell.length_a   1.000
_cell.length_b   1.000
_cell.length_c   1.000
_cell.angle_alpha   90.00
_cell.angle_beta   90.00
_cell.angle_gamma   90.00
#
_symmetry.space_group_name_H-M   'P 1'
#
loop_
_entity.id
_entity.type
_entity.pdbx_description
1 polymer ?
#
loop_
_entity_poly.entity_id
_entity_poly.type
_entity_poly.pdbx_seq_one_letter_code
_entity_poly.pdbx_strand_id
1 'polypeptide(L)'
;MFVCQFLKKIFIILFFIIISGCSVVTVGYNRLPLLTIVELDSIFDLTDEQDKLARVELDSWLTWHRSNHLPRYIVKLEEWEKLVLQDLTPAQFCKEVEVIRTFTNEAVEKFIPALIPIAQTLTPVQIQNWN
;
A
#
# COMPACT_ATOMS: atom_id res chain seq x y z
N MET A 1 37.26 20.35 -15.36
CA MET A 1 37.12 18.97 -14.82
C MET A 1 36.00 18.85 -13.79
N PHE A 2 35.98 19.71 -12.75
CA PHE A 2 34.93 19.71 -11.70
C PHE A 2 33.50 19.87 -12.23
N VAL A 3 33.26 20.76 -13.21
CA VAL A 3 31.92 21.04 -13.76
C VAL A 3 31.32 19.84 -14.50
N CYS A 4 32.10 19.13 -15.32
CA CYS A 4 31.64 17.90 -15.99
C CYS A 4 31.36 16.76 -15.00
N GLN A 5 32.15 16.64 -13.93
CA GLN A 5 31.92 15.64 -12.87
C GLN A 5 30.66 15.95 -12.07
N PHE A 6 30.39 17.23 -11.80
CA PHE A 6 29.19 17.68 -11.10
C PHE A 6 27.93 17.46 -11.94
N LEU A 7 27.95 17.82 -13.22
CA LEU A 7 26.85 17.56 -14.16
C LEU A 7 26.57 16.07 -14.33
N LYS A 8 27.61 15.22 -14.38
CA LYS A 8 27.46 13.77 -14.46
C LYS A 8 26.80 13.19 -13.19
N LYS A 9 27.15 13.71 -12.01
CA LYS A 9 26.50 13.32 -10.74
C LYS A 9 25.02 13.75 -10.70
N ILE A 10 24.72 14.99 -11.10
CA ILE A 10 23.33 15.46 -11.20
C ILE A 10 22.52 14.60 -12.15
N PHE A 11 23.07 14.28 -13.32
CA PHE A 11 22.39 13.45 -14.31
C PHE A 11 22.14 12.03 -13.79
N ILE A 12 23.11 11.43 -13.10
CA ILE A 12 22.94 10.12 -12.45
C ILE A 12 21.83 10.16 -11.39
N ILE A 13 21.82 11.19 -10.54
CA ILE A 13 20.78 11.35 -9.50
C ILE A 13 19.39 11.52 -10.14
N LEU A 14 19.27 12.37 -11.16
CA LEU A 14 18.01 12.58 -11.88
C LEU A 14 17.52 11.29 -12.54
N PHE A 15 18.44 10.53 -13.14
CA PHE A 15 18.15 9.26 -13.78
C PHE A 15 17.63 8.21 -12.77
N PHE A 16 18.25 8.11 -11.59
CA PHE A 16 17.76 7.24 -10.52
C PHE A 16 16.39 7.67 -9.98
N ILE A 17 16.14 8.97 -9.83
CA ILE A 17 14.83 9.50 -9.41
C ILE A 17 13.75 9.13 -10.43
N ILE A 18 14.01 9.32 -11.72
CA ILE A 18 13.05 9.01 -12.79
C ILE A 18 12.77 7.50 -12.87
N ILE A 19 13.80 6.63 -12.76
CA ILE A 19 13.63 5.17 -12.78
C ILE A 19 12.89 4.65 -11.54
N SER A 20 13.08 5.29 -10.39
CA SER A 20 12.38 4.91 -9.16
C SER A 20 10.86 5.11 -9.29
N GLY A 21 10.42 6.18 -9.97
CA GLY A 21 9.00 6.47 -10.19
C GLY A 21 8.28 5.43 -11.05
N CYS A 22 8.91 4.95 -12.13
CA CYS A 22 8.33 3.90 -12.98
C CYS A 22 8.29 2.52 -12.32
N SER A 23 9.05 2.33 -11.24
CA SER A 23 9.19 1.04 -10.55
C SER A 23 8.36 0.93 -9.29
N VAL A 24 7.80 2.03 -8.76
CA VAL A 24 7.02 2.03 -7.51
C VAL A 24 5.80 1.12 -7.57
N VAL A 25 5.06 1.12 -8.67
CA VAL A 25 3.88 0.26 -8.82
C VAL A 25 4.31 -1.20 -8.99
N THR A 26 5.30 -1.44 -9.83
CA THR A 26 5.76 -2.79 -10.18
C THR A 26 6.51 -3.49 -9.06
N VAL A 27 7.27 -2.72 -8.26
CA VAL A 27 8.11 -3.22 -7.16
C VAL A 27 7.40 -3.04 -5.83
N GLY A 28 6.81 -1.88 -5.55
CA GLY A 28 6.12 -1.63 -4.28
C GLY A 28 4.81 -2.40 -4.19
N TYR A 29 3.85 -2.14 -5.09
CA TYR A 29 2.52 -2.74 -5.00
C TYR A 29 2.52 -4.26 -5.21
N ASN A 30 3.32 -4.79 -6.14
CA ASN A 30 3.38 -6.24 -6.35
C ASN A 30 4.21 -6.99 -5.29
N ARG A 31 4.99 -6.28 -4.48
CA ARG A 31 5.69 -6.87 -3.32
C ARG A 31 5.03 -6.50 -1.99
N LEU A 32 3.87 -5.83 -2.01
CA LEU A 32 3.15 -5.46 -0.79
C LEU A 32 2.96 -6.64 0.17
N PRO A 33 2.57 -7.86 -0.27
CA PRO A 33 2.40 -8.97 0.66
C PRO A 33 3.70 -9.28 1.41
N LEU A 34 4.83 -9.31 0.69
CA LEU A 34 6.15 -9.54 1.29
C LEU A 34 6.49 -8.46 2.32
N LEU A 35 6.26 -7.19 2.00
CA LEU A 35 6.54 -6.07 2.91
C LEU A 35 5.65 -6.11 4.15
N THR A 36 4.36 -6.40 3.97
CA THR A 36 3.41 -6.55 5.08
C THR A 36 3.80 -7.69 6.00
N ILE A 37 4.29 -8.81 5.46
CA ILE A 37 4.74 -9.94 6.29
C ILE A 37 5.98 -9.56 7.09
N VAL A 38 6.95 -8.86 6.51
CA VAL A 38 8.14 -8.38 7.24
C VAL A 38 7.74 -7.46 8.39
N GLU A 39 6.75 -6.60 8.19
CA GLU A 39 6.23 -5.75 9.26
C GLU A 39 5.52 -6.57 10.34
N LEU A 40 4.63 -7.49 9.96
CA LEU A 40 3.93 -8.37 10.91
C LEU A 40 4.90 -9.21 11.73
N ASP A 41 5.95 -9.73 11.10
CA ASP A 41 7.03 -10.46 11.77
C ASP A 41 7.77 -9.57 12.79
N SER A 42 8.06 -8.32 12.44
CA SER A 42 8.69 -7.38 13.37
C SER A 42 7.84 -7.07 14.61
N ILE A 43 6.51 -7.18 14.50
CA ILE A 43 5.56 -6.92 15.59
C ILE A 43 5.33 -8.19 16.42
N PHE A 44 5.14 -9.33 15.78
CA PHE A 44 4.66 -10.56 16.43
C PHE A 44 5.70 -11.66 16.59
N ASP A 45 6.89 -11.54 15.99
CA ASP A 45 7.91 -12.62 15.92
C ASP A 45 7.25 -13.91 15.43
N LEU A 46 6.86 -13.92 14.15
CA LEU A 46 6.01 -14.97 13.58
C LEU A 46 6.79 -16.28 13.46
N THR A 47 6.14 -17.40 13.78
CA THR A 47 6.71 -18.71 13.42
C THR A 47 6.61 -18.96 11.92
N ASP A 48 7.39 -19.92 11.39
CA ASP A 48 7.33 -20.32 9.97
C ASP A 48 5.92 -20.70 9.51
N GLU A 49 5.11 -21.30 10.39
CA GLU A 49 3.71 -21.65 10.12
C GLU A 49 2.80 -20.42 10.08
N GLN A 50 3.00 -19.47 11.00
CA GLN A 50 2.24 -18.22 11.05
C GLN A 50 2.58 -17.32 9.85
N ASP A 51 3.85 -17.23 9.46
CA ASP A 51 4.32 -16.52 8.26
C ASP A 51 3.63 -17.10 7.00
N LYS A 52 3.69 -18.43 6.80
CA LYS A 52 3.05 -19.10 5.66
C LYS A 52 1.56 -18.82 5.59
N LEU A 53 0.87 -18.90 6.72
CA LEU A 53 -0.56 -18.60 6.82
C LEU A 53 -0.82 -17.13 6.45
N ALA A 54 -0.06 -16.20 7.02
CA ALA A 54 -0.18 -14.77 6.73
C ALA A 54 0.02 -14.47 5.24
N ARG A 55 0.97 -15.15 4.57
CA ARG A 55 1.19 -14.99 3.13
C ARG A 55 -0.05 -15.34 2.31
N VAL A 56 -0.68 -16.46 2.62
CA VAL A 56 -1.86 -16.96 1.88
C VAL A 56 -3.02 -15.98 2.03
N GLU A 57 -3.29 -15.53 3.24
CA GLU A 57 -4.40 -14.62 3.52
C GLU A 57 -4.17 -13.23 2.92
N LEU A 58 -2.94 -12.70 3.00
CA LEU A 58 -2.56 -11.42 2.41
C LEU A 58 -2.61 -11.45 0.88
N ASP A 59 -2.15 -12.53 0.24
CA ASP A 59 -2.18 -12.65 -1.22
C ASP A 59 -3.62 -12.75 -1.75
N SER A 60 -4.47 -13.50 -1.05
CA SER A 60 -5.91 -13.58 -1.33
C SER A 60 -6.58 -12.21 -1.23
N TRP A 61 -6.34 -11.48 -0.13
CA TRP A 61 -6.87 -10.14 0.05
C TRP A 61 -6.36 -9.15 -1.01
N LEU A 62 -5.06 -9.17 -1.32
CA LEU A 62 -4.48 -8.26 -2.31
C LEU A 62 -4.99 -8.55 -3.73
N THR A 63 -5.23 -9.82 -4.05
CA THR A 63 -5.84 -10.23 -5.32
C THR A 63 -7.27 -9.69 -5.45
N TRP A 64 -8.06 -9.78 -4.38
CA TRP A 64 -9.38 -9.17 -4.33
C TRP A 64 -9.29 -7.64 -4.44
N HIS A 65 -8.41 -6.99 -3.67
CA HIS A 65 -8.24 -5.53 -3.69
C HIS A 65 -7.84 -5.05 -5.09
N ARG A 66 -6.90 -5.74 -5.74
CA ARG A 66 -6.46 -5.44 -7.11
C ARG A 66 -7.61 -5.50 -8.11
N SER A 67 -8.46 -6.52 -8.02
CA SER A 67 -9.55 -6.74 -8.98
C SER A 67 -10.78 -5.85 -8.74
N ASN A 68 -11.01 -5.41 -7.49
CA ASN A 68 -12.23 -4.69 -7.10
C ASN A 68 -12.01 -3.18 -6.89
N HIS A 69 -10.88 -2.79 -6.29
CA HIS A 69 -10.62 -1.41 -5.90
C HIS A 69 -9.82 -0.63 -6.94
N LEU A 70 -8.74 -1.21 -7.50
CA LEU A 70 -7.89 -0.47 -8.44
C LEU A 70 -8.64 0.08 -9.66
N PRO A 71 -9.56 -0.66 -10.32
CA PRO A 71 -10.34 -0.09 -11.42
C PRO A 71 -11.18 1.12 -10.99
N ARG A 72 -11.77 1.08 -9.79
CA ARG A 72 -12.54 2.21 -9.22
C ARG A 72 -11.64 3.39 -8.87
N TYR A 73 -10.42 3.11 -8.40
CA TYR A 73 -9.43 4.15 -8.12
C TYR A 73 -9.02 4.87 -9.41
N ILE A 74 -8.82 4.15 -10.51
CA ILE A 74 -8.53 4.75 -11.81
C ILE A 74 -9.63 5.74 -12.20
N VAL A 75 -10.90 5.32 -12.14
CA VAL A 75 -12.04 6.21 -12.45
C VAL A 75 -12.02 7.47 -11.58
N LYS A 76 -11.81 7.34 -10.27
CA LYS A 76 -11.75 8.49 -9.36
C LYS A 76 -10.54 9.38 -9.60
N LEU A 77 -9.38 8.82 -9.93
CA LEU A 77 -8.18 9.57 -10.25
C LEU A 77 -8.36 10.40 -11.53
N GLU A 78 -9.00 9.83 -12.56
CA GLU A 78 -9.34 10.54 -13.81
C GLU A 78 -10.36 11.68 -13.58
N GLU A 79 -11.28 11.50 -12.62
CA GLU A 79 -12.20 12.56 -12.20
C GLU A 79 -11.47 13.65 -11.41
N TRP A 80 -10.59 13.26 -10.48
CA TRP A 80 -9.83 14.19 -9.66
C TRP A 80 -8.83 14.99 -10.48
N GLU A 81 -8.22 14.41 -11.51
CA GLU A 81 -7.36 15.12 -12.47
C GLU A 81 -8.06 16.35 -13.06
N LYS A 82 -9.36 16.23 -13.39
CA LYS A 82 -10.16 17.34 -13.91
C LYS A 82 -10.59 18.30 -12.81
N LEU A 83 -10.90 17.77 -11.64
CA LEU A 83 -11.37 18.53 -10.48
C LEU A 83 -10.29 19.47 -9.92
N VAL A 84 -9.04 19.02 -9.86
CA VAL A 84 -7.92 19.83 -9.32
C VAL A 84 -7.54 21.02 -10.20
N LEU A 85 -7.99 21.03 -11.47
CA LEU A 85 -7.81 22.16 -12.39
C LEU A 85 -8.85 23.26 -12.19
N GLN A 86 -9.85 23.04 -11.34
CA GLN A 86 -10.94 23.97 -11.04
C GLN A 86 -10.81 24.52 -9.62
N ASP A 87 -11.51 25.63 -9.34
CA ASP A 87 -11.63 26.14 -7.97
C ASP A 87 -12.48 25.17 -7.13
N LEU A 88 -11.80 24.37 -6.31
CA LEU A 88 -12.41 23.35 -5.49
C LEU A 88 -13.11 23.98 -4.27
N THR A 89 -14.43 23.83 -4.19
CA THR A 89 -15.19 24.25 -3.00
C THR A 89 -14.96 23.29 -1.83
N PRO A 90 -15.06 23.76 -0.56
CA PRO A 90 -14.96 22.87 0.61
C PRO A 90 -15.97 21.71 0.58
N ALA A 91 -17.18 21.93 0.07
CA ALA A 91 -18.20 20.88 -0.02
C ALA A 91 -17.81 19.78 -1.02
N GLN A 92 -17.23 20.15 -2.17
CA GLN A 92 -16.71 19.18 -3.14
C GLN A 92 -15.53 18.40 -2.54
N PHE A 93 -14.60 19.07 -1.86
CA PHE A 93 -13.49 18.40 -1.18
C PHE A 93 -14.00 17.36 -0.16
N CYS A 94 -14.91 17.76 0.74
CA CYS A 94 -15.49 16.86 1.73
C CYS A 94 -16.19 15.65 1.08
N LYS A 95 -16.89 15.85 -0.04
CA LYS A 95 -17.51 14.75 -0.79
C LYS A 95 -16.48 13.72 -1.26
N GLU A 96 -15.36 14.18 -1.83
CA GLU A 96 -14.31 13.26 -2.30
C GLU A 96 -13.57 12.57 -1.14
N VAL A 97 -13.45 13.22 0.02
CA VAL A 97 -12.96 12.57 1.25
C VAL A 97 -13.89 11.42 1.68
N GLU A 98 -15.21 11.58 1.59
CA GLU A 98 -16.15 10.48 1.89
C GLU A 98 -16.04 9.31 0.92
N VAL A 99 -15.73 9.57 -0.35
CA VAL A 99 -15.43 8.51 -1.32
C VAL A 99 -14.20 7.71 -0.91
N ILE A 100 -13.12 8.39 -0.49
CA ILE A 100 -11.91 7.74 0.02
C ILE A 100 -12.24 6.89 1.25
N ARG A 101 -12.99 7.43 2.21
CA ARG A 101 -13.41 6.70 3.42
C ARG A 101 -14.18 5.44 3.08
N THR A 102 -15.09 5.51 2.11
CA THR A 102 -15.86 4.34 1.66
C THR A 102 -14.93 3.26 1.11
N PHE A 103 -13.99 3.63 0.23
CA PHE A 103 -13.02 2.66 -0.28
C PHE A 103 -12.13 2.06 0.81
N THR A 104 -11.70 2.86 1.78
CA THR A 104 -10.91 2.35 2.91
C THR A 104 -11.73 1.39 3.76
N ASN A 105 -12.97 1.74 4.09
CA ASN A 105 -13.84 0.90 4.91
C ASN A 105 -14.12 -0.44 4.22
N GLU A 106 -14.50 -0.44 2.94
CA GLU A 106 -14.73 -1.67 2.17
C GLU A 106 -13.48 -2.58 2.15
N ALA A 107 -12.29 -1.99 1.98
CA ALA A 107 -11.03 -2.72 1.96
C ALA A 107 -10.70 -3.33 3.33
N VAL A 108 -10.92 -2.58 4.42
CA VAL A 108 -10.72 -3.02 5.81
C VAL A 108 -11.73 -4.09 6.20
N GLU A 109 -13.02 -3.92 5.89
CA GLU A 109 -14.07 -4.91 6.15
C GLU A 109 -13.75 -6.24 5.48
N LYS A 110 -13.18 -6.21 4.25
CA LYS A 110 -12.71 -7.41 3.57
C LYS A 110 -11.43 -7.99 4.18
N PHE A 111 -10.58 -7.14 4.77
CA PHE A 111 -9.31 -7.57 5.36
C PHE A 111 -9.49 -8.27 6.70
N ILE A 112 -10.44 -7.81 7.52
CA ILE A 112 -10.68 -8.36 8.87
C ILE A 112 -10.81 -9.90 8.86
N PRO A 113 -11.64 -10.52 8.00
CA PRO A 113 -11.72 -11.99 7.94
C PRO A 113 -10.40 -12.69 7.60
N ALA A 114 -9.54 -12.06 6.78
CA ALA A 114 -8.24 -12.61 6.39
C ALA A 114 -7.24 -12.58 7.57
N LEU A 115 -7.45 -11.71 8.57
CA LEU A 115 -6.62 -11.63 9.76
C LEU A 115 -7.01 -12.64 10.85
N ILE A 116 -8.26 -13.12 10.85
CA ILE A 116 -8.77 -14.02 11.90
C ILE A 116 -7.91 -15.30 12.05
N PRO A 117 -7.57 -16.03 10.96
CA PRO A 117 -6.76 -17.24 11.08
C PRO A 117 -5.40 -16.98 11.73
N ILE A 118 -4.76 -15.86 11.39
CA ILE A 118 -3.46 -15.46 11.96
C ILE A 118 -3.65 -15.11 13.43
N ALA A 119 -4.63 -14.27 13.77
CA ALA A 119 -4.90 -13.83 15.14
C ALA A 119 -5.18 -15.00 16.09
N GLN A 120 -5.83 -16.06 15.61
CA GLN A 120 -6.10 -17.27 16.40
C GLN A 120 -4.84 -18.10 16.71
N THR A 121 -3.76 -17.91 15.94
CA THR A 121 -2.49 -18.62 16.15
C THR A 121 -1.53 -17.87 17.06
N LEU A 122 -1.78 -16.59 17.36
CA LEU A 122 -0.90 -15.77 18.18
C LEU A 122 -0.93 -16.21 19.65
N THR A 123 0.24 -16.28 20.28
CA THR A 123 0.34 -16.60 21.71
C THR A 123 0.17 -15.35 22.58
N PRO A 124 -0.16 -15.49 23.88
CA PRO A 124 -0.24 -14.35 24.79
C PRO A 124 1.05 -13.52 24.86
N VAL A 125 2.22 -14.16 24.70
CA VAL A 125 3.52 -13.47 24.68
C VAL A 125 3.67 -12.61 23.41
N GLN A 126 3.29 -13.16 22.25
CA GLN A 126 3.32 -12.40 20.99
C GLN A 126 2.34 -11.20 21.02
N ILE A 127 1.19 -11.34 21.69
CA ILE A 127 0.22 -10.25 21.84
C ILE A 127 0.72 -9.15 22.78
N GLN A 128 1.45 -9.50 23.86
CA GLN A 128 2.00 -8.50 24.78
C GLN A 128 3.07 -7.60 24.15
N ASN A 129 3.68 -8.03 23.04
CA ASN A 129 4.63 -7.22 22.28
C ASN A 129 3.95 -6.17 21.37
N TRP A 130 2.61 -6.12 21.34
CA TRP A 130 1.85 -5.08 20.66
C TRP A 130 1.99 -3.74 21.43
N ASN A 131 2.98 -2.92 21.04
CA ASN A 131 3.08 -1.51 21.45
C ASN A 131 2.43 -0.59 20.43
#